data_AF-A0A7H4LGL7-F1
#
_entry.id   AF-A0A7H4LGL7-F1
#
_cell.length_a   1.000
_cell.length_b   1.000
_cell.length_c   1.000
_cell.angle_alpha   90.00
_cell.angle_beta   90.00
_cell.angle_gamma   90.00
#
_symmetry.space_group_name_H-M   'P 1'
#
loop_
_entity.id
_entity.type
_entity.pdbx_description
1 polymer ?
#
loop_
_entity_poly.entity_id
_entity_poly.type
_entity_poly.pdbx_seq_one_letter_code
_entity_poly.pdbx_strand_id
1 'polypeptide(L)'
;MAPKKTPKGKSGFFGVRQKPSDNFGVEFSDAGRHWWIGTYPSAHEAARAYDVAVWRAERPREHLNFLEIESRAEAEMLVPQGIKMKEIPTKKSSVVISASETDEEAMARFAREHPEYVQAELEFY
;
A
#
# COMPACT_ATOMS: atom_id res chain seq x y z
N MET A 1 -15.25 7.04 9.08
CA MET A 1 -15.82 6.35 7.89
C MET A 1 -15.50 4.87 8.01
N ALA A 2 -16.50 4.00 8.01
CA ALA A 2 -16.26 2.56 7.95
C ALA A 2 -15.61 2.21 6.60
N PRO A 3 -14.57 1.36 6.57
CA PRO A 3 -13.97 0.92 5.32
C PRO A 3 -15.02 0.14 4.52
N LYS A 4 -15.36 0.63 3.31
CA LYS A 4 -16.23 -0.11 2.39
C LYS A 4 -15.54 -1.43 2.04
N LYS A 5 -16.21 -2.57 2.26
CA LYS A 5 -15.69 -3.88 1.85
C LYS A 5 -15.44 -3.84 0.35
N THR A 6 -14.18 -3.90 -0.06
CA THR A 6 -13.86 -4.04 -1.48
C THR A 6 -14.36 -5.42 -1.92
N PRO A 7 -14.95 -5.54 -3.12
CA PRO A 7 -15.37 -6.84 -3.62
C PRO A 7 -14.19 -7.80 -3.62
N LYS A 8 -14.42 -9.04 -3.18
CA LYS A 8 -13.43 -10.10 -3.21
C LYS A 8 -12.97 -10.27 -4.67
N GLY A 9 -11.68 -10.04 -4.91
CA GLY A 9 -11.10 -10.16 -6.25
C GLY A 9 -11.03 -11.62 -6.70
N LYS A 10 -10.26 -11.88 -7.77
CA LYS A 10 -10.03 -13.26 -8.28
C LYS A 10 -9.48 -14.23 -7.23
N SER A 11 -8.84 -13.71 -6.17
CA SER A 11 -8.34 -14.47 -5.03
C SER A 11 -9.42 -14.97 -4.07
N GLY A 12 -10.63 -14.39 -4.09
CA GLY A 12 -11.71 -14.73 -3.15
C GLY A 12 -11.54 -14.16 -1.73
N PHE A 13 -10.45 -13.43 -1.45
CA PHE A 13 -10.11 -12.91 -0.13
C PHE A 13 -9.91 -11.39 -0.13
N PHE A 14 -10.17 -10.75 1.01
CA PHE A 14 -9.92 -9.32 1.21
C PHE A 14 -8.43 -9.02 1.28
N GLY A 15 -8.01 -7.93 0.63
CA GLY A 15 -6.61 -7.48 0.65
C GLY A 15 -5.62 -8.42 -0.02
N VAL A 16 -6.07 -9.53 -0.63
CA VAL A 16 -5.22 -10.50 -1.31
C VAL A 16 -5.29 -10.30 -2.81
N ARG A 17 -4.14 -10.14 -3.46
CA ARG A 17 -4.02 -10.00 -4.91
C ARG A 17 -3.10 -11.07 -5.50
N GLN A 18 -3.61 -11.82 -6.47
CA GLN A 18 -2.80 -12.76 -7.24
C GLN A 18 -1.87 -12.00 -8.19
N LYS A 19 -0.58 -12.31 -8.16
CA LYS A 19 0.41 -11.82 -9.11
C LYS A 19 0.57 -12.80 -10.29
N PRO A 20 1.08 -12.35 -11.45
CA PRO A 20 1.42 -13.23 -12.57
C PRO A 20 2.47 -14.30 -12.23
N SER A 21 3.25 -14.10 -11.15
CA SER A 21 4.27 -15.02 -10.66
C SER A 21 3.70 -16.11 -9.73
N ASP A 22 2.40 -16.40 -9.80
CA ASP A 22 1.64 -17.32 -8.91
C ASP A 22 1.71 -17.04 -7.40
N ASN A 23 2.31 -15.93 -7.00
CA ASN A 23 2.36 -15.51 -5.60
C ASN A 23 1.19 -14.59 -5.27
N PHE A 24 0.81 -14.55 -3.99
CA PHE A 24 -0.26 -13.72 -3.47
C PHE A 24 0.31 -12.56 -2.66
N GLY A 25 0.13 -11.35 -3.17
CA GLY A 25 0.46 -10.12 -2.46
C GLY A 25 -0.65 -9.75 -1.48
N VAL A 26 -0.27 -9.20 -0.33
CA VAL A 26 -1.21 -8.73 0.68
C VAL A 26 -1.03 -7.24 0.92
N GLU A 27 -2.13 -6.52 0.77
CA GLU A 27 -2.24 -5.09 1.00
C GLU A 27 -3.31 -4.84 2.08
N PHE A 28 -3.00 -3.93 3.00
CA PHE A 28 -3.92 -3.48 4.03
C PHE A 28 -4.12 -1.98 3.93
N SER A 29 -5.31 -1.50 4.27
CA SER A 29 -5.64 -0.08 4.15
C SER A 29 -6.54 0.36 5.29
N ASP A 30 -6.12 1.40 5.99
CA ASP A 30 -6.78 1.93 7.18
C ASP A 30 -6.55 3.42 7.31
N ALA A 31 -7.61 4.15 7.67
CA ALA A 31 -7.62 5.60 7.82
C ALA A 31 -6.93 6.38 6.66
N GLY A 32 -7.04 5.89 5.42
CA GLY A 32 -6.43 6.53 4.23
C GLY A 32 -4.94 6.22 4.03
N ARG A 33 -4.34 5.37 4.86
CA ARG A 33 -2.98 4.83 4.69
C ARG A 33 -3.04 3.43 4.11
N HIS A 34 -2.02 3.10 3.34
CA HIS A 34 -1.87 1.80 2.70
C HIS A 34 -0.61 1.13 3.21
N TRP A 35 -0.68 -0.14 3.56
CA TRP A 35 0.47 -0.94 3.98
C TRP A 35 0.61 -2.17 3.10
N TRP A 36 1.84 -2.39 2.65
CA TRP A 36 2.28 -3.65 2.10
C TRP A 36 2.61 -4.60 3.24
N ILE A 37 1.93 -5.75 3.31
CA ILE A 37 2.13 -6.74 4.38
C ILE A 37 3.19 -7.77 4.00
N GLY A 38 3.14 -8.24 2.74
CA GLY A 38 4.02 -9.29 2.27
C GLY A 38 3.52 -9.99 1.01
N THR A 39 4.31 -10.99 0.58
CA THR A 39 3.94 -11.94 -0.46
C THR A 39 3.96 -13.35 0.12
N TYR A 40 2.96 -14.14 -0.21
CA TYR A 40 2.82 -15.53 0.25
C TYR A 40 2.57 -16.46 -0.93
N PRO A 41 2.99 -17.73 -0.82
CA PRO A 41 2.80 -18.72 -1.89
C PRO A 41 1.33 -19.15 -2.06
N SER A 42 0.47 -18.95 -1.05
CA SER A 42 -0.93 -19.35 -1.07
C SER A 42 -1.89 -18.21 -0.73
N ALA A 43 -3.05 -18.19 -1.37
CA ALA A 43 -4.14 -17.26 -1.09
C ALA A 43 -4.62 -17.36 0.37
N HIS A 44 -4.64 -18.58 0.93
CA HIS A 44 -5.06 -18.79 2.33
C HIS A 44 -4.06 -18.22 3.32
N GLU A 45 -2.76 -18.43 3.08
CA GLU A 45 -1.71 -17.87 3.94
C GLU A 45 -1.69 -16.34 3.85
N ALA A 46 -1.86 -15.79 2.65
CA ALA A 46 -2.03 -14.37 2.39
C ALA A 46 -3.24 -13.79 3.13
N ALA A 47 -4.38 -14.48 3.12
CA ALA A 47 -5.59 -14.06 3.82
C ALA A 47 -5.42 -14.09 5.34
N ARG A 48 -4.70 -15.07 5.89
CA ARG A 48 -4.35 -15.10 7.31
C ARG A 48 -3.43 -13.94 7.71
N ALA A 49 -2.47 -13.59 6.85
CA ALA A 49 -1.63 -12.42 7.07
C ALA A 49 -2.42 -11.10 7.07
N TYR A 50 -3.45 -10.99 6.23
CA TYR A 50 -4.39 -9.87 6.27
C TYR A 50 -5.15 -9.83 7.61
N ASP A 51 -5.64 -10.96 8.08
CA ASP A 51 -6.38 -11.08 9.34
C ASP A 51 -5.52 -10.68 10.55
N VAL A 52 -4.24 -11.03 10.56
CA VAL A 52 -3.28 -10.52 11.57
C VAL A 52 -3.21 -8.98 11.54
N ALA A 53 -3.20 -8.36 10.36
CA ALA A 53 -3.17 -6.91 10.26
C ALA A 53 -4.48 -6.25 10.72
N VAL A 54 -5.63 -6.88 10.44
CA VAL A 54 -6.95 -6.45 10.97
C VAL A 54 -6.94 -6.50 12.50
N TRP A 55 -6.40 -7.57 13.10
CA TRP A 55 -6.24 -7.68 14.54
C TRP A 55 -5.27 -6.63 15.12
N ARG A 56 -4.16 -6.34 14.43
CA ARG A 56 -3.22 -5.27 14.85
C ARG A 56 -3.80 -3.87 14.75
N ALA A 57 -4.74 -3.66 13.81
CA ALA A 57 -5.46 -2.41 13.65
C ALA A 57 -6.75 -2.34 14.49
N GLU A 58 -6.98 -3.31 15.40
CA GLU A 58 -8.14 -3.38 16.30
C GLU A 58 -9.49 -3.24 15.56
N ARG A 59 -9.56 -3.76 14.34
CA ARG A 59 -10.75 -3.69 13.51
C ARG A 59 -11.80 -4.74 13.92
N PRO A 60 -13.09 -4.50 13.62
CA PRO A 60 -14.15 -5.48 13.90
C PRO A 60 -13.92 -6.81 13.17
N ARG A 61 -14.23 -7.92 13.84
CA ARG A 61 -14.05 -9.30 13.31
C ARG A 61 -14.76 -9.56 11.98
N GLU A 62 -15.80 -8.80 11.65
CA GLU A 62 -16.51 -8.86 10.36
C GLU A 62 -15.65 -8.52 9.13
N HIS A 63 -14.47 -7.95 9.35
CA HIS A 63 -13.49 -7.63 8.32
C HIS A 63 -12.41 -8.71 8.15
N LEU A 64 -12.45 -9.77 8.96
CA LEU A 64 -11.59 -10.94 8.79
C LEU A 64 -12.05 -11.77 7.60
N ASN A 65 -11.09 -12.45 6.97
CA ASN A 65 -11.35 -13.50 6.00
C ASN A 65 -11.76 -14.81 6.69
N PHE A 66 -11.19 -15.08 7.86
CA PHE A 66 -11.47 -16.28 8.67
C PHE A 66 -12.05 -15.88 10.03
N LEU A 67 -13.35 -16.13 10.22
CA LEU A 67 -14.05 -15.84 11.47
C LEU A 67 -13.70 -16.83 12.60
N GLU A 68 -13.13 -17.99 12.23
CA GLU A 68 -12.65 -19.04 13.14
C GLU A 68 -11.53 -18.56 14.06
N ILE A 69 -10.82 -17.49 13.69
CA ILE A 69 -9.76 -16.92 14.50
C ILE A 69 -10.40 -16.05 15.59
N GLU A 70 -10.29 -16.48 16.84
CA GLU A 70 -10.91 -15.81 17.98
C GLU A 70 -9.95 -14.87 18.72
N SER A 71 -8.65 -15.05 18.52
CA SER A 71 -7.63 -14.22 19.16
C SER A 71 -6.53 -13.76 18.20
N ARG A 72 -5.90 -12.63 18.55
CA ARG A 72 -4.72 -12.12 17.86
C ARG A 72 -3.54 -13.12 17.91
N ALA A 73 -3.37 -13.81 19.03
CA ALA A 73 -2.27 -14.76 19.20
C ALA A 73 -2.40 -15.96 18.25
N GLU A 74 -3.62 -16.49 18.08
CA GLU A 74 -3.91 -17.53 17.09
C GLU A 74 -3.64 -17.05 15.67
N ALA A 75 -4.05 -15.82 15.34
CA ALA A 75 -3.77 -15.22 14.04
C ALA A 75 -2.26 -15.19 13.75
N GLU A 76 -1.45 -14.72 14.71
CA GLU A 76 0.00 -14.61 14.56
C GLU A 76 0.69 -15.99 14.48
N MET A 77 0.19 -17.00 15.22
CA MET A 77 0.69 -18.38 15.15
C MET A 77 0.45 -19.03 13.78
N LEU A 78 -0.65 -18.67 13.10
CA LEU A 78 -0.99 -19.21 11.77
C LEU A 78 -0.17 -18.61 10.62
N VAL A 79 0.63 -17.58 10.91
CA VAL A 79 1.55 -16.93 9.97
C VAL A 79 2.97 -17.01 10.54
N PRO A 80 3.64 -18.18 10.42
CA PRO A 80 4.93 -18.43 11.09
C PRO A 80 6.05 -17.49 10.62
N GLN A 81 5.94 -16.95 9.41
CA GLN A 81 6.90 -15.96 8.89
C GLN A 81 6.73 -14.56 9.52
N GLY A 82 5.63 -14.35 10.25
CA GLY A 82 5.19 -13.05 10.71
C GLY A 82 4.72 -12.15 9.57
N ILE A 83 4.14 -10.99 9.93
CA ILE A 83 3.78 -9.95 8.98
C ILE A 83 4.69 -8.73 9.13
N LYS A 84 5.14 -8.17 8.00
CA LYS A 84 5.97 -6.95 7.95
C LYS A 84 5.17 -5.83 7.30
N MET A 85 4.47 -5.04 8.11
CA MET A 85 3.70 -3.90 7.62
C MET A 85 4.64 -2.77 7.21
N LYS A 86 4.78 -2.53 5.91
CA LYS A 86 5.50 -1.39 5.35
C LYS A 86 4.50 -0.40 4.77
N GLU A 87 4.46 0.82 5.30
CA GLU A 87 3.59 1.87 4.76
C GLU A 87 4.02 2.21 3.33
N ILE A 88 3.06 2.20 2.41
CA ILE A 88 3.25 2.61 1.03
C ILE A 88 2.98 4.11 0.99
N PRO A 89 3.99 4.98 0.75
CA PRO A 89 3.74 6.41 0.64
C PRO A 89 2.83 6.65 -0.56
N THR A 90 1.65 7.22 -0.32
CA THR A 90 0.79 7.69 -1.41
C THR A 90 1.51 8.87 -2.05
N LYS A 91 2.13 8.68 -3.23
CA LYS A 91 2.63 9.80 -4.03
C LYS A 91 1.45 10.77 -4.22
N LYS A 92 1.54 11.96 -3.66
CA LYS A 92 0.60 13.06 -3.94
C LYS A 92 0.78 13.44 -5.41
N SER A 93 0.03 12.80 -6.32
CA SER A 93 -0.10 13.28 -7.69
C SER A 93 -1.08 14.45 -7.69
N SER A 94 -0.63 15.61 -7.22
CA SER A 94 -1.34 16.86 -7.44
C SER A 94 -0.33 18.01 -7.48
N VAL A 95 0.58 17.97 -8.46
CA VAL A 95 0.98 19.25 -9.08
C VAL A 95 -0.20 19.62 -9.96
N VAL A 96 -1.09 20.46 -9.43
CA VAL A 96 -2.13 21.10 -10.23
C VAL A 96 -1.38 22.11 -11.09
N ILE A 97 -0.94 21.71 -12.28
CA ILE A 97 -0.53 22.67 -13.30
C ILE A 97 -1.84 23.31 -13.75
N SER A 98 -2.10 24.53 -13.30
CA SER A 98 -3.16 25.35 -13.87
C SER A 98 -2.90 25.46 -15.37
N ALA A 99 -3.90 25.17 -16.21
CA ALA A 99 -3.78 25.10 -17.67
C ALA A 99 -3.38 26.42 -18.38
N SER A 100 -2.93 27.43 -17.63
CA SER A 100 -2.46 28.73 -18.11
C SER A 100 -0.96 28.95 -17.91
N GLU A 101 -0.26 28.12 -17.14
CA GLU A 101 1.18 28.27 -16.93
C GLU A 101 1.89 27.49 -18.05
N THR A 102 2.58 28.20 -18.94
CA THR A 102 3.35 27.57 -20.01
C THR A 102 4.49 26.75 -19.40
N ASP A 103 4.90 25.66 -20.06
CA ASP A 103 5.99 24.79 -19.60
C ASP A 103 7.27 25.59 -19.29
N GLU A 104 7.52 26.70 -19.99
CA GLU A 104 8.63 27.62 -19.71
C GLU A 104 8.51 28.34 -18.35
N GLU A 105 7.33 28.81 -17.97
CA GLU A 105 7.11 29.50 -16.69
C GLU A 105 7.25 28.53 -15.51
N ALA A 106 6.76 27.30 -15.69
CA ALA A 106 6.93 26.23 -14.71
C ALA A 106 8.41 25.87 -14.51
N MET A 107 9.18 25.73 -15.60
CA MET A 107 10.62 25.45 -15.56
C MET A 107 11.40 26.62 -14.95
N ALA A 108 11.05 27.87 -15.27
CA ALA A 108 11.70 29.05 -14.73
C ALA A 108 11.48 29.22 -13.23
N ARG A 109 10.27 28.96 -12.72
CA ARG A 109 10.02 28.96 -11.27
C ARG A 109 10.80 27.86 -10.57
N PHE A 110 10.80 26.65 -11.12
CA PHE A 110 11.52 25.53 -10.55
C PHE A 110 13.03 25.81 -10.46
N ALA A 111 13.63 26.37 -11.51
CA ALA A 111 15.04 26.76 -11.53
C ALA A 111 15.39 27.85 -10.50
N ARG A 112 14.45 28.78 -10.24
CA ARG A 112 14.63 29.85 -9.24
C ARG A 112 14.50 29.34 -7.80
N GLU A 113 13.62 28.37 -7.56
CA GLU A 113 13.42 27.75 -6.24
C GLU A 113 14.46 26.66 -5.94
N HIS A 114 15.03 26.05 -6.97
CA HIS A 114 16.03 24.98 -6.88
C HIS A 114 17.31 25.31 -7.67
N PRO A 115 18.07 26.33 -7.26
CA PRO A 115 19.28 26.76 -7.98
C PRO A 115 20.38 25.68 -8.01
N GLU A 116 20.35 24.72 -7.08
CA GLU A 116 21.29 23.59 -7.02
C GLU A 116 21.17 22.65 -8.22
N TYR A 117 20.02 22.59 -8.90
CA TYR A 117 19.82 21.74 -10.09
C TYR A 117 20.33 22.37 -11.39
N VAL A 118 20.58 23.68 -11.41
CA VAL A 118 21.01 24.43 -12.61
C VAL A 118 22.52 24.33 -12.83
N GLN A 119 23.30 23.94 -11.81
CA GLN A 119 24.76 23.88 -11.90
C GLN A 119 25.32 22.56 -12.48
N ALA A 120 24.47 21.57 -12.76
CA ALA A 120 24.92 20.24 -13.18
C ALA A 120 25.28 20.09 -14.68
N GLU A 121 25.11 21.12 -15.51
CA GLU A 121 25.36 21.02 -16.96
C GLU A 121 26.66 21.70 -17.45
N LEU A 122 27.48 22.28 -16.58
CA LEU A 122 28.68 23.02 -17.00
C LEU A 122 30.01 22.27 -16.84
N GLU A 123 30.00 20.98 -16.47
CA GLU A 123 31.24 20.19 -16.26
C GLU A 123 31.52 19.13 -17.33
N PHE A 124 30.87 19.22 -18.50
CA PHE A 124 31.15 18.33 -19.63
C PHE A 124 31.40 19.11 -20.93
N TYR A 125 32.48 19.90 -20.96
CA TYR A 125 33.11 20.37 -22.20
C TYR A 125 34.62 20.50 -22.06
#